data_AF-A0A0H3HVW1-F1
#
_entry.id   AF-A0A0H3HVW1-F1
#
_cell.length_a   1.000
_cell.length_b   1.000
_cell.length_c   1.000
_cell.angle_alpha   90.00
_cell.angle_beta   90.00
_cell.angle_gamma   90.00
#
_symmetry.space_group_name_H-M   'P 1'
#
loop_
_entity.id
_entity.type
_entity.pdbx_description
1 polymer ?
#
loop_
_entity_poly.entity_id
_entity_poly.type
_entity_poly.pdbx_seq_one_letter_code
_entity_poly.pdbx_strand_id
1 'polypeptide(L)' 'MPSIPHSREAEAAQRFFEATRNVELAFRAVRGDAEAPAPSIEYAAAVSRLDRALDELARAQAWFDSAVRMRARKRN' A
#
# COMPACT_ATOMS: atom_id res chain seq x y z
N MET A 1 29.05 -5.11 -10.07
CA MET A 1 27.89 -5.74 -9.42
C MET A 1 26.74 -5.70 -10.40
N PRO A 2 26.23 -6.83 -10.93
CA PRO A 2 25.08 -6.78 -11.80
C PRO A 2 23.84 -6.50 -10.92
N SER A 3 23.17 -5.37 -11.14
CA SER A 3 21.84 -5.15 -10.61
C SER A 3 20.92 -6.20 -11.24
N ILE A 4 20.48 -7.18 -10.46
CA ILE A 4 19.48 -8.14 -10.91
C ILE A 4 18.24 -7.30 -11.27
N PRO A 5 17.82 -7.20 -12.54
CA PRO A 5 16.62 -6.46 -12.88
C PRO A 5 15.47 -7.15 -12.17
N HIS A 6 14.91 -6.47 -11.17
CA HIS A 6 13.73 -6.98 -10.49
C HIS A 6 12.64 -7.07 -11.55
N SER A 7 12.01 -8.23 -11.68
CA SER A 7 10.94 -8.39 -12.67
C SER A 7 9.85 -7.36 -12.35
N ARG A 8 9.14 -6.85 -13.36
CA ARG A 8 8.01 -5.93 -13.13
C ARG A 8 6.99 -6.49 -12.13
N GLU A 9 6.89 -7.81 -12.03
CA GLU A 9 6.07 -8.51 -11.04
C GLU A 9 6.63 -8.36 -9.62
N ALA A 10 7.95 -8.47 -9.42
CA ALA A 10 8.59 -8.26 -8.13
C ALA A 10 8.45 -6.80 -7.65
N GLU A 11 8.63 -5.83 -8.54
CA GLU A 11 8.40 -4.41 -8.21
C GLU A 11 6.94 -4.13 -7.86
N ALA A 12 6.00 -4.71 -8.59
CA ALA A 12 4.58 -4.57 -8.30
C ALA A 12 4.17 -5.25 -6.98
N ALA A 13 4.74 -6.43 -6.69
CA ALA A 13 4.53 -7.13 -5.42
C ALA A 13 5.06 -6.31 -4.24
N GLN A 14 6.26 -5.75 -4.37
CA GLN A 14 6.85 -4.88 -3.34
C GLN A 14 5.95 -3.67 -3.06
N ARG A 15 5.50 -2.96 -4.11
CA ARG A 15 4.62 -1.80 -3.92
C ARG A 15 3.28 -2.17 -3.29
N PHE A 16 2.69 -3.30 -3.67
CA PHE A 16 1.44 -3.78 -3.07
C PHE A 16 1.63 -4.10 -1.57
N PHE A 17 2.74 -4.74 -1.21
CA PHE A 17 3.07 -5.03 0.18
C PHE A 17 3.29 -3.75 1.00
N GLU A 18 4.06 -2.80 0.47
CA GLU A 18 4.29 -1.49 1.11
C GLU A 18 2.98 -0.72 1.32
N ALA A 19 2.08 -0.71 0.33
CA ALA A 19 0.79 -0.04 0.45
C ALA A 19 -0.11 -0.69 1.52
N THR A 20 -0.12 -2.03 1.59
CA THR A 20 -0.84 -2.77 2.64
C THR A 20 -0.33 -2.39 4.03
N ARG A 21 0.99 -2.35 4.22
CA ARG A 21 1.61 -1.93 5.49
C ARG A 21 1.26 -0.49 5.87
N ASN A 22 1.19 0.42 4.90
CA ASN A 22 0.81 1.81 5.15
C ASN A 22 -0.67 1.93 5.59
N VAL A 23 -1.57 1.13 5.02
CA VAL A 23 -2.97 1.05 5.47
C VAL A 23 -3.04 0.56 6.92
N GLU A 24 -2.30 -0.48 7.28
CA GLU A 24 -2.27 -0.98 8.67
C GLU A 24 -1.80 0.09 9.66
N LEU A 25 -0.73 0.82 9.33
CA LEU A 25 -0.22 1.91 10.15
C LEU A 25 -1.23 3.05 10.30
N ALA A 26 -1.88 3.45 9.20
CA ALA A 26 -2.90 4.49 9.22
C ALA A 26 -4.15 4.06 10.03
N PHE A 27 -4.54 2.79 9.93
CA PHE A 27 -5.66 2.24 10.68
C PHE A 27 -5.40 2.24 12.20
N ARG A 28 -4.18 1.86 12.62
CA ARG A 28 -3.77 1.95 14.04
C ARG A 28 -3.80 3.39 14.56
N ALA A 29 -3.37 4.34 13.74
CA ALA A 29 -3.43 5.76 14.09
C ALA A 29 -4.88 6.26 14.28
N VAL A 30 -5.82 5.83 13.44
CA VAL A 30 -7.25 6.16 13.59
C VAL A 30 -7.86 5.52 14.84
N ARG A 31 -7.45 4.28 15.18
CA ARG A 31 -7.96 3.57 16.35
C ARG A 31 -7.56 4.19 17.69
N GLY A 32 -6.57 5.08 17.70
CA GLY A 32 -6.08 5.68 18.94
C GLY A 32 -5.26 4.71 19.78
N ASP A 33 -4.62 3.70 19.18
CA ASP A 33 -3.68 2.80 19.89
C ASP A 33 -2.42 3.54 20.42
N ALA A 34 -2.34 4.86 20.24
CA ALA A 34 -1.31 5.73 20.79
C ALA A 34 -1.82 6.41 22.08
N GLU A 35 -1.89 5.66 23.19
CA GLU A 35 -1.98 6.00 24.64
C GLU A 35 -2.70 7.26 25.18
N ALA A 36 -3.27 8.17 24.39
CA ALA A 36 -4.00 9.34 24.86
C ALA A 36 -5.15 9.71 23.92
N PRO A 37 -6.27 10.25 24.43
CA PRO A 37 -7.33 10.78 23.58
C PRO A 37 -6.77 11.95 22.75
N ALA A 38 -6.51 11.69 21.48
CA ALA A 38 -6.01 12.67 20.54
C ALA A 38 -7.08 13.77 20.32
N PRO A 39 -6.70 15.06 20.26
CA PRO A 39 -7.63 16.13 19.91
C PRO A 39 -8.32 15.86 18.56
N SER A 40 -9.55 16.34 18.39
CA SER A 40 -10.41 16.05 17.22
C SER A 40 -9.75 16.37 15.86
N ILE A 41 -8.85 17.34 15.80
CA ILE A 41 -8.06 17.69 14.62
C ILE A 41 -7.08 16.57 14.23
N GLU A 42 -6.48 15.89 15.20
CA GLU A 42 -5.58 14.76 14.97
C GLU A 42 -6.33 13.54 14.44
N TYR A 43 -7.54 13.30 14.95
CA TYR A 43 -8.42 12.25 14.44
C TYR A 43 -8.81 12.48 12.97
N ALA A 44 -9.28 13.68 12.63
CA ALA A 44 -9.61 14.03 11.24
C ALA A 44 -8.39 13.88 10.31
N ALA A 45 -7.20 14.29 10.77
CA ALA A 45 -5.97 14.09 10.01
C ALA A 45 -5.58 12.61 9.89
N ALA A 46 -5.84 11.78 10.89
CA ALA A 46 -5.61 10.33 10.84
C ALA A 46 -6.56 9.66 9.83
N VAL A 47 -7.84 10.04 9.82
CA VAL A 47 -8.83 9.54 8.86
C VAL A 47 -8.44 9.91 7.43
N SER A 48 -8.05 11.16 7.17
CA SER A 48 -7.56 11.57 5.85
C SER A 48 -6.32 10.80 5.40
N ARG A 49 -5.41 10.44 6.33
CA ARG A 49 -4.25 9.59 6.01
C ARG A 49 -4.66 8.16 5.68
N LEU A 50 -5.64 7.60 6.38
CA LEU A 50 -6.18 6.28 6.08
C LEU A 50 -6.83 6.25 4.70
N ASP A 51 -7.64 7.25 4.36
CA ASP A 51 -8.31 7.34 3.07
C ASP A 51 -7.30 7.37 1.91
N ARG A 52 -6.27 8.21 2.05
CA ARG A 52 -5.15 8.24 1.11
C ARG A 52 -4.42 6.89 0.99
N ALA A 53 -4.20 6.19 2.10
CA ALA A 53 -3.52 4.90 2.09
C ALA A 53 -4.35 3.82 1.36
N LEU A 54 -5.68 3.84 1.51
CA LEU A 54 -6.59 2.95 0.80
C LEU A 54 -6.57 3.21 -0.72
N ASP A 55 -6.58 4.48 -1.11
CA ASP A 55 -6.40 4.90 -2.51
C ASP A 55 -5.07 4.42 -3.11
N GLU A 56 -3.98 4.52 -2.34
CA GLU A 56 -2.66 4.03 -2.76
C GLU A 56 -2.62 2.51 -2.89
N LEU A 57 -3.28 1.78 -1.96
CA LEU A 57 -3.43 0.33 -2.03
C LEU A 57 -4.22 -0.10 -3.28
N ALA A 58 -5.33 0.56 -3.58
CA ALA A 58 -6.14 0.27 -4.77
C ALA A 58 -5.32 0.43 -6.06
N ARG A 59 -4.50 1.49 -6.16
CA ARG A 59 -3.58 1.71 -7.29
C ARG A 59 -2.50 0.64 -7.36
N ALA A 60 -1.91 0.26 -6.23
CA ALA A 60 -0.88 -0.76 -6.17
C ALA A 60 -1.43 -2.14 -6.59
N GLN A 61 -2.64 -2.48 -6.15
CA GLN A 61 -3.33 -3.72 -6.54
C GLN A 61 -3.61 -3.76 -8.04
N ALA A 62 -4.16 -2.69 -8.62
CA ALA A 62 -4.41 -2.62 -10.06
C ALA A 62 -3.13 -2.80 -10.89
N TRP A 63 -2.01 -2.24 -10.42
CA TRP A 63 -0.71 -2.40 -11.07
C TRP A 63 -0.18 -3.84 -10.96
N PHE A 64 -0.27 -4.45 -9.77
CA PHE A 64 0.10 -5.84 -9.54
C PHE A 64 -0.69 -6.80 -10.44
N ASP A 65 -2.02 -6.67 -10.47
CA ASP A 65 -2.88 -7.50 -11.32
C ASP A 65 -2.53 -7.35 -12.81
N SER A 66 -2.15 -6.14 -13.24
CA SER A 66 -1.66 -5.90 -14.59
C SER A 66 -0.33 -6.62 -14.87
N ALA A 67 0.63 -6.52 -13.94
CA ALA A 67 1.94 -7.18 -14.07
C ALA A 67 1.83 -8.71 -14.14
N VAL A 68 0.99 -9.30 -13.29
CA VAL A 68 0.74 -10.75 -13.26
C VAL A 68 0.04 -11.21 -14.55
N ARG A 69 -0.97 -10.49 -15.04
CA ARG A 69 -1.65 -10.82 -16.32
C ARG A 69 -0.71 -10.75 -17.52
N MET A 70 0.18 -9.77 -17.59
CA MET A 70 1.18 -9.68 -18.65
C MET A 70 2.15 -10.87 -18.63
N ARG A 71 2.60 -11.30 -17.44
CA ARG A 71 3.45 -12.48 -17.30
C ARG A 71 2.73 -13.76 -17.74
N ALA A 72 1.45 -13.92 -17.38
CA ALA A 72 0.66 -15.07 -17.81
C ALA A 72 0.54 -15.15 -19.35
N ARG A 73 0.31 -14.01 -20.02
CA ARG A 73 0.26 -13.94 -21.49
C ARG A 73 1.59 -14.28 -22.17
N LYS A 74 2.73 -13.91 -21.57
CA LYS A 74 4.06 -14.20 -22.13
C LYS A 74 4.45 -15.69 -22.03
N ARG A 75 3.75 -16.47 -21.22
CA ARG A 75 4.03 -17.89 -20.96
C ARG A 75 3.18 -18.84 -21.80
N ASN A 76 2.23 -18.31 -22.58
CA ASN A 76 1.45 -18.99 -23.61
C ASN A 76 2.03 -18.68 -24.98
#